data_AF-A0A0V8RWZ4-F1
#
_entry.id   AF-A0A0V8RWZ4-F1
#
_cell.length_a   1.000
_cell.length_b   1.000
_cell.length_c   1.000
_cell.angle_alpha   90.00
_cell.angle_beta   90.00
_cell.angle_gamma   90.00
#
_symmetry.space_group_name_H-M   'P 1'
#
loop_
_entity.id
_entity.type
_entity.pdbx_description
1 polymer ?
#
loop_
_entity_poly.entity_id
_entity_poly.type
_entity_poly.pdbx_seq_one_letter_code
_entity_poly.pdbx_strand_id
1 'polypeptide(L)'
;MTELVQLQKPLGEETRQALNAFRKALLIARLYRESGRHEIEGLLSGLSGGFVPPGPSGAITRGKINVLPTGRNFYAVDPEALPTRAAWRIGVETAKKLLEEARRRLGRYPETMGEVLWSIDGYKADGEQLARVLYLLGVRPVWDASGRVKGVEVIPLKELGRPRVDVFVRISGIVRDTLPNYVSLIDEAVEKVVNLDEPLELNYPRKHYLEFLERLRREGVGEEDARELARARVWAAPPGAYGTGVNYAIFASAWRDERDLAKVWVQWSSHPYTRRTWGKSHPAAAKALVLQVSRIDVVARNHISDEHDPLNCCSYFSHQGGLHALVKVVRGREPLNMVVDTREPLRPKIREVKDELLRVTYGKLLNPRWIEGMKRHGYRGAYEIMKKIQNLYGWHATTHAVPDRVWDQITYTYLGDKTNREWMKKANPYALEEITRRLAEAVERKLWRPSPEALRILREARAEVEALLEGEAPSGEAQGGEIWVYTSEDVKEWAESAKPAEEALQWARSLLSSRRSTRRGGGGF
;
A
#
# COMPACT_ATOMS: atom_id res chain seq x y z
N MET A 1 -15.63 20.54 -65.80
CA MET A 1 -15.59 22.00 -65.54
C MET A 1 -16.37 22.24 -64.27
N THR A 2 -15.64 22.32 -63.15
CA THR A 2 -15.45 23.57 -62.39
C THR A 2 -16.71 23.80 -61.54
N GLU A 3 -16.81 23.31 -60.30
CA GLU A 3 -16.05 23.75 -59.14
C GLU A 3 -16.28 22.73 -58.00
N LEU A 4 -15.27 21.93 -57.65
CA LEU A 4 -15.14 21.34 -56.31
C LEU A 4 -13.65 21.05 -56.03
N VAL A 5 -12.79 21.90 -56.60
CA VAL A 5 -11.38 21.96 -56.30
C VAL A 5 -11.23 22.83 -55.06
N GLN A 6 -10.73 22.20 -54.00
CA GLN A 6 -9.99 22.82 -52.91
C GLN A 6 -10.70 23.91 -52.11
N LEU A 7 -11.27 23.50 -50.99
CA LEU A 7 -11.11 24.24 -49.72
C LEU A 7 -11.23 23.27 -48.53
N GLN A 8 -10.55 22.10 -48.58
CA GLN A 8 -10.12 21.49 -47.31
C GLN A 8 -8.94 22.31 -46.80
N LYS A 9 -9.24 23.46 -46.18
CA LYS A 9 -8.26 24.08 -45.29
C LYS A 9 -7.75 22.95 -44.38
N PRO A 10 -6.43 22.73 -44.28
CA PRO A 10 -5.91 21.73 -43.37
C PRO A 10 -6.51 22.02 -42.01
N LEU A 11 -7.21 21.03 -41.45
CA LEU A 11 -7.87 21.17 -40.16
C LEU A 11 -6.85 21.76 -39.18
N GLY A 12 -7.26 22.81 -38.46
CA GLY A 12 -6.44 23.36 -37.39
C GLY A 12 -6.02 22.24 -36.43
N GLU A 13 -4.85 22.39 -35.82
CA GLU A 13 -4.31 21.38 -34.90
C GLU A 13 -5.33 21.04 -33.79
N GLU A 14 -6.01 22.05 -33.25
CA GLU A 14 -7.08 21.88 -32.27
C GLU A 14 -8.25 21.04 -32.80
N THR A 15 -8.69 21.29 -34.05
CA THR A 15 -9.78 20.51 -34.66
C THR A 15 -9.36 19.06 -34.89
N ARG A 16 -8.11 18.81 -35.28
CA ARG A 16 -7.58 17.44 -35.41
C ARG A 16 -7.50 16.72 -34.07
N GLN A 17 -7.07 17.40 -33.02
CA GLN A 17 -7.03 16.86 -31.66
C GLN A 17 -8.43 16.53 -31.15
N ALA A 18 -9.39 17.43 -31.33
CA ALA A 18 -10.79 17.21 -30.96
C ALA A 18 -11.40 16.02 -31.72
N LEU A 19 -11.23 15.94 -33.04
CA LEU A 19 -11.71 14.82 -33.85
C LEU A 19 -11.10 13.48 -33.42
N ASN A 20 -9.80 13.45 -33.12
CA ASN A 20 -9.14 12.26 -32.60
C ASN A 20 -9.66 11.85 -31.22
N ALA A 21 -9.96 12.81 -30.35
CA ALA A 21 -10.58 12.55 -29.05
C ALA A 21 -11.99 11.94 -29.22
N PHE A 22 -12.83 12.50 -30.09
CA PHE A 22 -14.16 11.95 -30.38
C PHE A 22 -14.10 10.54 -30.98
N ARG A 23 -13.19 10.29 -31.93
CA ARG A 23 -12.98 8.94 -32.50
C ARG A 23 -12.58 7.93 -31.42
N LYS A 24 -11.66 8.31 -30.53
CA LYS A 24 -11.27 7.46 -29.39
C LYS A 24 -12.44 7.21 -28.43
N ALA A 25 -13.22 8.24 -28.11
CA ALA A 25 -14.38 8.11 -27.23
C ALA A 25 -15.44 7.17 -27.81
N LEU A 26 -15.75 7.29 -29.12
CA LEU A 26 -16.68 6.40 -29.81
C LEU A 26 -16.17 4.94 -29.85
N LEU A 27 -14.87 4.75 -30.07
CA LEU A 27 -14.26 3.42 -30.00
C LEU A 27 -14.42 2.82 -28.60
N ILE A 28 -14.05 3.55 -27.54
CA ILE A 28 -14.20 3.09 -26.15
C ILE A 28 -15.66 2.74 -25.85
N ALA A 29 -16.61 3.62 -26.20
CA ALA A 29 -18.03 3.38 -25.95
C ALA A 29 -18.58 2.17 -26.70
N ARG A 30 -18.09 1.91 -27.92
CA ARG A 30 -18.42 0.68 -28.67
C ARG A 30 -17.87 -0.55 -27.94
N LEU A 31 -16.58 -0.59 -27.65
CA LEU A 31 -15.94 -1.75 -27.01
C LEU A 31 -16.54 -2.03 -25.62
N TYR A 32 -16.91 -0.97 -24.87
CA TYR A 32 -17.57 -1.10 -23.57
C TYR A 32 -19.00 -1.67 -23.66
N ARG A 33 -19.74 -1.39 -24.75
CA ARG A 33 -21.05 -2.02 -24.98
C ARG A 33 -20.92 -3.48 -25.37
N GLU A 34 -19.88 -3.84 -26.11
CA GLU A 34 -19.59 -5.21 -26.53
C GLU A 34 -19.13 -6.10 -25.36
N SER A 35 -18.48 -5.51 -24.35
CA SER A 35 -17.96 -6.16 -23.15
C SER A 35 -18.94 -7.11 -22.45
N GLY A 36 -20.16 -6.68 -22.13
CA GLY A 36 -21.10 -7.52 -21.37
C GLY A 36 -21.49 -8.81 -22.10
N ARG A 37 -21.61 -8.76 -23.42
CA ARG A 37 -21.85 -9.95 -24.25
C ARG A 37 -20.61 -10.85 -24.26
N HIS A 38 -19.43 -10.28 -24.45
CA HIS A 38 -18.18 -11.04 -24.47
C HIS A 38 -17.85 -11.70 -23.13
N GLU A 39 -18.23 -11.08 -22.00
CA GLU A 39 -18.07 -11.69 -20.68
C GLU A 39 -18.86 -13.00 -20.53
N ILE A 40 -20.11 -13.00 -20.99
CA ILE A 40 -20.96 -14.21 -20.98
C ILE A 40 -20.46 -15.24 -22.00
N GLU A 41 -20.15 -14.82 -23.23
CA GLU A 41 -19.65 -15.71 -24.28
C GLU A 41 -18.31 -16.34 -23.89
N GLY A 42 -17.40 -15.58 -23.28
CA GLY A 42 -16.12 -16.07 -22.78
C GLY A 42 -16.29 -17.09 -21.65
N LEU A 43 -17.22 -16.84 -20.72
CA LEU A 43 -17.57 -17.81 -19.66
C LEU A 43 -18.11 -19.12 -20.26
N LEU A 44 -19.09 -19.03 -21.16
CA LEU A 44 -19.69 -20.21 -21.80
C LEU A 44 -18.68 -21.01 -22.62
N SER A 45 -17.81 -20.31 -23.36
CA SER A 45 -16.73 -20.93 -24.12
C SER A 45 -15.74 -21.67 -23.21
N GLY A 46 -15.38 -21.07 -22.07
CA GLY A 46 -14.51 -21.73 -21.09
C GLY A 46 -15.15 -22.96 -20.47
N LEU A 47 -16.43 -22.89 -20.10
CA LEU A 47 -17.18 -24.01 -19.53
C LEU A 47 -17.35 -25.18 -20.53
N SER A 48 -17.41 -24.89 -21.83
CA SER A 48 -17.46 -25.92 -22.88
C SER A 48 -16.08 -26.48 -23.25
N GLY A 49 -15.00 -26.14 -22.53
CA GLY A 49 -13.63 -26.54 -22.85
C GLY A 49 -13.07 -25.87 -24.11
N GLY A 50 -13.66 -24.76 -24.54
CA GLY A 50 -13.26 -23.98 -25.71
C GLY A 50 -12.12 -23.00 -25.42
N PHE A 51 -11.56 -22.43 -26.49
CA PHE A 51 -10.50 -21.43 -26.41
C PHE A 51 -11.07 -20.04 -26.11
N VAL A 52 -10.71 -19.47 -24.96
CA VAL A 52 -11.01 -18.08 -24.60
C VAL A 52 -9.86 -17.16 -25.07
N PRO A 53 -10.10 -16.22 -26.01
CA PRO A 53 -9.04 -15.38 -26.56
C PRO A 53 -8.28 -14.58 -25.49
N PRO A 54 -6.93 -14.51 -25.57
CA PRO A 54 -6.16 -13.72 -24.64
C PRO A 54 -6.26 -12.22 -24.90
N GLY A 55 -5.97 -11.40 -23.90
CA GLY A 55 -5.95 -9.95 -24.03
C GLY A 55 -5.07 -9.25 -22.98
N PRO A 56 -4.60 -8.02 -23.22
CA PRO A 56 -3.84 -7.29 -22.21
C PRO A 56 -4.74 -6.89 -21.04
N SER A 57 -4.18 -6.87 -19.84
CA SER A 57 -4.78 -6.25 -18.66
C SER A 57 -4.26 -4.82 -18.45
N GLY A 58 -4.92 -4.05 -17.59
CA GLY A 58 -4.53 -2.67 -17.32
C GLY A 58 -5.64 -1.80 -16.76
N ALA A 59 -5.41 -0.48 -16.75
CA ALA A 59 -6.40 0.50 -16.34
C ALA A 59 -6.80 1.36 -17.55
N ILE A 60 -8.09 1.45 -17.84
CA ILE A 60 -8.61 2.29 -18.92
C ILE A 60 -8.32 3.76 -18.60
N THR A 61 -8.43 4.12 -17.32
CA THR A 61 -8.07 5.46 -16.79
C THR A 61 -6.60 5.83 -17.00
N ARG A 62 -5.75 4.85 -17.33
CA ARG A 62 -4.32 5.02 -17.63
C ARG A 62 -4.02 4.94 -19.13
N GLY A 63 -5.04 5.09 -19.98
CA GLY A 63 -4.90 5.11 -21.44
C GLY A 63 -4.74 3.73 -22.08
N LYS A 64 -4.83 2.64 -21.31
CA LYS A 64 -4.77 1.25 -21.82
C LYS A 64 -6.12 0.84 -22.42
N ILE A 65 -6.50 1.43 -23.55
CA ILE A 65 -7.80 1.17 -24.22
C ILE A 65 -7.89 -0.26 -24.75
N ASN A 66 -6.75 -0.86 -25.13
CA ASN A 66 -6.64 -2.22 -25.64
C ASN A 66 -7.04 -3.32 -24.64
N VAL A 67 -7.31 -2.98 -23.38
CA VAL A 67 -7.92 -3.89 -22.38
C VAL A 67 -9.40 -4.15 -22.66
N LEU A 68 -10.04 -3.32 -23.49
CA LEU A 68 -11.38 -3.56 -24.00
C LEU A 68 -11.34 -4.29 -25.36
N PRO A 69 -12.36 -5.10 -25.68
CA PRO A 69 -13.47 -5.47 -24.81
C PRO A 69 -13.03 -6.44 -23.69
N THR A 70 -13.84 -6.56 -22.65
CA THR A 70 -13.68 -7.56 -21.57
C THR A 70 -14.16 -8.95 -22.06
N GLY A 71 -14.18 -9.95 -21.18
CA GLY A 71 -14.51 -11.33 -21.56
C GLY A 71 -13.36 -12.11 -22.19
N ARG A 72 -12.11 -11.65 -21.97
CA ARG A 72 -10.88 -12.27 -22.49
C ARG A 72 -10.06 -12.89 -21.36
N ASN A 73 -9.25 -13.89 -21.69
CA ASN A 73 -8.27 -14.48 -20.78
C ASN A 73 -7.08 -13.53 -20.65
N PHE A 74 -7.17 -12.57 -19.72
CA PHE A 74 -6.20 -11.49 -19.69
C PHE A 74 -4.80 -11.98 -19.25
N TYR A 75 -3.75 -11.38 -19.81
CA TYR A 75 -2.38 -11.53 -19.34
C TYR A 75 -1.90 -10.25 -18.65
N ALA A 76 -0.87 -10.39 -17.82
CA ALA A 76 -0.25 -9.26 -17.11
C ALA A 76 0.63 -8.44 -18.07
N VAL A 77 1.95 -8.50 -17.89
CA VAL A 77 2.96 -7.73 -18.61
C VAL A 77 4.21 -8.57 -18.76
N ASP A 78 5.07 -8.24 -19.72
CA ASP A 78 6.45 -8.74 -19.74
C ASP A 78 7.24 -8.09 -18.60
N PRO A 79 7.68 -8.83 -17.58
CA PRO A 79 8.41 -8.26 -16.45
C PRO A 79 9.72 -7.58 -16.90
N GLU A 80 10.38 -8.07 -17.94
CA GLU A 80 11.66 -7.54 -18.40
C GLU A 80 11.56 -6.21 -19.16
N ALA A 81 10.34 -5.82 -19.57
CA ALA A 81 10.09 -4.51 -20.15
C ALA A 81 9.94 -3.40 -19.08
N LEU A 82 10.02 -3.75 -17.79
CA LEU A 82 9.78 -2.84 -16.67
C LEU A 82 11.08 -2.44 -15.94
N PRO A 83 11.23 -1.15 -15.54
CA PRO A 83 10.31 -0.05 -15.81
C PRO A 83 10.45 0.45 -17.26
N THR A 84 9.35 0.93 -17.85
CA THR A 84 9.41 1.57 -19.17
C THR A 84 10.13 2.92 -19.13
N ARG A 85 10.59 3.43 -20.27
CA ARG A 85 11.18 4.78 -20.36
C ARG A 85 10.21 5.89 -19.94
N ALA A 86 8.91 5.71 -20.18
CA ALA A 86 7.87 6.64 -19.74
C ALA A 86 7.69 6.59 -18.21
N ALA A 87 7.60 5.38 -17.65
CA ALA A 87 7.54 5.18 -16.21
C ALA A 87 8.80 5.71 -15.49
N TRP A 88 9.98 5.62 -16.13
CA TRP A 88 11.21 6.23 -15.62
C TRP A 88 11.07 7.74 -15.42
N ARG A 89 10.52 8.47 -16.39
CA ARG A 89 10.32 9.93 -16.28
C ARG A 89 9.39 10.28 -15.12
N ILE A 90 8.28 9.55 -14.98
CA ILE A 90 7.32 9.75 -13.88
C ILE A 90 7.92 9.37 -12.53
N GLY A 91 8.68 8.27 -12.48
CA GLY A 91 9.42 7.82 -11.29
C GLY A 91 10.43 8.86 -10.82
N VAL A 92 11.20 9.45 -11.74
CA VAL A 92 12.14 10.55 -11.44
C VAL A 92 11.39 11.79 -10.92
N GLU A 93 10.32 12.21 -11.59
CA GLU A 93 9.54 13.37 -11.17
C GLU A 93 8.92 13.18 -9.78
N THR A 94 8.29 12.04 -9.54
CA THR A 94 7.70 11.71 -8.24
C THR A 94 8.73 11.57 -7.14
N ALA A 95 9.92 11.01 -7.43
CA ALA A 95 11.02 10.96 -6.49
C ALA A 95 11.48 12.36 -6.06
N LYS A 96 11.65 13.27 -7.04
CA LYS A 96 12.03 14.67 -6.77
C LYS A 96 11.00 15.37 -5.89
N LYS A 97 9.71 15.28 -6.24
CA LYS A 97 8.62 15.87 -5.46
C LYS A 97 8.53 15.30 -4.04
N LEU A 98 8.69 13.99 -3.88
CA LEU A 98 8.68 13.35 -2.56
C LEU A 98 9.87 13.78 -1.71
N LEU A 99 11.06 13.86 -2.30
CA LEU A 99 12.27 14.35 -1.63
C LEU A 99 12.15 15.81 -1.21
N GLU A 100 11.58 16.66 -2.07
CA GLU A 100 11.33 18.07 -1.78
C GLU A 100 10.36 18.23 -0.61
N GLU A 101 9.22 17.54 -0.64
CA GLU A 101 8.23 17.59 0.44
C GLU A 101 8.80 17.04 1.76
N ALA A 102 9.54 15.93 1.70
CA ALA A 102 10.22 15.39 2.87
C ALA A 102 11.26 16.36 3.42
N ARG A 103 12.07 16.99 2.56
CA ARG A 103 13.09 17.97 2.95
C ARG A 103 12.47 19.21 3.59
N ARG A 104 11.36 19.70 3.03
CA ARG A 104 10.61 20.83 3.58
C ARG A 104 10.13 20.56 5.01
N ARG A 105 9.69 19.34 5.30
CA ARG A 105 9.17 18.96 6.63
C ARG A 105 10.25 18.54 7.62
N LEU A 106 11.33 17.92 7.15
CA LEU A 106 12.40 17.40 8.00
C LEU A 106 13.57 18.38 8.18
N GLY A 107 13.66 19.43 7.36
CA GLY A 107 14.79 20.36 7.31
C GLY A 107 16.06 19.77 6.67
N ARG A 108 16.03 18.51 6.24
CA ARG A 108 17.14 17.77 5.64
C ARG A 108 16.61 16.74 4.65
N TYR A 109 17.48 16.19 3.79
CA TYR A 109 17.10 15.00 3.04
C TYR A 109 16.75 13.85 4.00
N PRO A 110 15.68 13.08 3.72
CA PRO A 110 15.41 11.85 4.47
C PRO A 110 16.55 10.86 4.22
N GLU A 111 16.98 10.14 5.26
CA GLU A 111 18.06 9.16 5.09
C GLU A 111 17.53 7.86 4.46
N THR A 112 16.30 7.45 4.81
CA THR A 112 15.64 6.26 4.25
C THR A 112 14.17 6.50 3.91
N MET A 113 13.76 6.04 2.72
CA MET A 113 12.38 5.97 2.26
C MET A 113 11.84 4.53 2.41
N GLY A 114 10.76 4.35 3.17
CA GLY A 114 9.99 3.10 3.24
C GLY A 114 8.97 3.04 2.10
N GLU A 115 9.08 2.05 1.23
CA GLU A 115 8.32 1.92 -0.01
C GLU A 115 7.48 0.63 0.03
N VAL A 116 6.16 0.76 0.01
CA VAL A 116 5.24 -0.38 -0.13
C VAL A 116 5.00 -0.61 -1.62
N LEU A 117 5.56 -1.69 -2.17
CA LEU A 117 5.58 -1.93 -3.62
C LEU A 117 4.72 -3.16 -3.96
N TRP A 118 3.69 -2.96 -4.77
CA TRP A 118 2.78 -4.03 -5.23
C TRP A 118 2.88 -4.25 -6.73
N SER A 119 2.40 -5.41 -7.19
CA SER A 119 2.46 -5.80 -8.60
C SER A 119 1.65 -4.88 -9.50
N ILE A 120 0.67 -4.17 -8.93
CA ILE A 120 -0.10 -3.15 -9.64
C ILE A 120 0.78 -2.02 -10.20
N ASP A 121 1.97 -1.79 -9.63
CA ASP A 121 2.97 -0.90 -10.19
C ASP A 121 3.40 -1.35 -11.60
N GLY A 122 3.75 -2.63 -11.76
CA GLY A 122 4.07 -3.19 -13.07
C GLY A 122 2.85 -3.30 -13.97
N TYR A 123 1.72 -3.77 -13.43
CA TYR A 123 0.54 -4.10 -14.24
C TYR A 123 -0.21 -2.86 -14.75
N LYS A 124 -0.32 -1.80 -13.94
CA LYS A 124 -1.09 -0.59 -14.28
C LYS A 124 -0.24 0.66 -14.50
N ALA A 125 0.95 0.74 -13.90
CA ALA A 125 1.81 1.92 -13.98
C ALA A 125 3.15 1.69 -14.71
N ASP A 126 3.36 0.51 -15.30
CA ASP A 126 4.52 0.22 -16.14
C ASP A 126 5.89 0.44 -15.43
N GLY A 127 5.91 0.34 -14.10
CA GLY A 127 7.12 0.44 -13.28
C GLY A 127 7.44 1.80 -12.67
N GLU A 128 6.45 2.69 -12.47
CA GLU A 128 6.66 4.05 -11.91
C GLU A 128 7.32 4.04 -10.53
N GLN A 129 6.88 3.16 -9.61
CA GLN A 129 7.40 3.06 -8.27
C GLN A 129 8.79 2.41 -8.26
N LEU A 130 9.01 1.37 -9.08
CA LEU A 130 10.34 0.79 -9.27
C LEU A 130 11.33 1.86 -9.77
N ALA A 131 10.94 2.65 -10.77
CA ALA A 131 11.74 3.76 -11.27
C ALA A 131 12.05 4.79 -10.17
N ARG A 132 11.07 5.15 -9.32
CA ARG A 132 11.34 6.02 -8.15
C ARG A 132 12.38 5.39 -7.22
N VAL A 133 12.22 4.12 -6.85
CA VAL A 133 13.15 3.41 -5.95
C VAL A 133 14.58 3.44 -6.50
N LEU A 134 14.75 3.11 -7.78
CA LEU A 134 16.05 3.15 -8.46
C LEU A 134 16.64 4.57 -8.46
N TYR A 135 15.82 5.57 -8.79
CA TYR A 135 16.28 6.95 -8.78
C TYR A 135 16.67 7.40 -7.37
N LEU A 136 15.91 7.09 -6.31
CA LEU A 136 16.26 7.43 -4.92
C LEU A 136 17.67 6.96 -4.54
N LEU A 137 18.00 5.71 -4.86
CA LEU A 137 19.33 5.11 -4.71
C LEU A 137 20.41 5.79 -5.58
N GLY A 138 20.00 6.52 -6.61
CA GLY A 138 20.88 7.24 -7.53
C GLY A 138 21.41 6.33 -8.64
N VAL A 139 20.61 5.38 -9.09
CA VAL A 139 20.90 4.57 -10.27
C VAL A 139 19.80 4.78 -11.31
N ARG A 140 20.09 4.48 -12.58
CA ARG A 140 19.10 4.47 -13.66
C ARG A 140 19.08 3.13 -14.39
N PRO A 141 17.92 2.66 -14.85
CA PRO A 141 17.84 1.44 -15.65
C PRO A 141 18.49 1.63 -17.03
N VAL A 142 19.09 0.55 -17.53
CA VAL A 142 19.69 0.45 -18.86
C VAL A 142 18.79 -0.40 -19.73
N TRP A 143 18.33 0.14 -20.86
CA TRP A 143 17.48 -0.57 -21.81
C TRP A 143 18.27 -0.97 -23.05
N ASP A 144 17.98 -2.16 -23.59
CA ASP A 144 18.45 -2.55 -24.92
C ASP A 144 17.62 -1.90 -26.04
N ALA A 145 17.96 -2.22 -27.29
CA ALA A 145 17.26 -1.71 -28.47
C ALA A 145 15.79 -2.15 -28.55
N SER A 146 15.42 -3.28 -27.93
CA SER A 146 14.05 -3.78 -27.86
C SER A 146 13.21 -3.12 -26.75
N GLY A 147 13.86 -2.38 -25.85
CA GLY A 147 13.23 -1.76 -24.69
C GLY A 147 13.18 -2.65 -23.45
N ARG A 148 13.84 -3.82 -23.45
CA ARG A 148 14.02 -4.65 -22.25
C ARG A 148 15.11 -4.07 -21.36
N VAL A 149 14.92 -4.14 -20.05
CA VAL A 149 15.88 -3.67 -19.05
C VAL A 149 16.96 -4.72 -18.84
N LYS A 150 18.23 -4.34 -19.00
CA LYS A 150 19.41 -5.21 -18.85
C LYS A 150 20.08 -5.13 -17.48
N GLY A 151 19.77 -4.10 -16.71
CA GLY A 151 20.39 -3.83 -15.42
C GLY A 151 20.28 -2.34 -15.09
N VAL A 152 21.15 -1.88 -14.20
CA VAL A 152 21.18 -0.48 -13.77
C VAL A 152 22.58 0.11 -13.85
N GLU A 153 22.70 1.41 -14.04
CA GLU A 153 23.97 2.14 -13.97
C GLU A 153 23.91 3.23 -12.91
N VAL A 154 25.06 3.51 -12.29
CA VAL A 154 25.19 4.53 -11.26
C VAL A 154 25.11 5.93 -11.88
N ILE A 155 24.24 6.78 -11.35
CA ILE A 155 24.23 8.22 -11.66
C ILE A 155 25.31 8.88 -10.80
N PRO A 156 26.32 9.56 -11.37
CA PRO A 156 27.35 10.26 -10.60
C PRO A 156 26.74 11.33 -9.67
N LEU A 157 27.28 11.53 -8.46
CA LEU A 157 26.74 12.50 -7.49
C LEU A 157 26.61 13.92 -8.07
N LYS A 158 27.55 14.33 -8.91
CA LYS A 158 27.53 15.63 -9.60
C LYS A 158 26.29 15.79 -10.49
N GLU A 159 25.90 14.72 -11.19
CA GLU A 159 24.68 14.70 -12.00
C GLU A 159 23.43 14.57 -11.13
N LEU A 160 23.51 13.77 -10.05
CA LEU A 160 22.40 13.51 -9.14
C LEU A 160 21.97 14.74 -8.34
N GLY A 161 22.92 15.62 -8.00
CA GLY A 161 22.69 16.91 -7.36
C GLY A 161 22.19 16.84 -5.90
N ARG A 162 22.31 15.68 -5.25
CA ARG A 162 21.85 15.41 -3.88
C ARG A 162 22.49 14.12 -3.34
N PRO A 163 22.39 13.85 -2.02
CA PRO A 163 22.74 12.55 -1.46
C PRO A 163 21.95 11.40 -2.09
N ARG A 164 22.54 10.20 -2.18
CA ARG A 164 21.80 8.96 -2.40
C ARG A 164 20.95 8.67 -1.19
N VAL A 165 19.66 8.41 -1.40
CA VAL A 165 18.71 8.12 -0.33
C VAL A 165 18.51 6.62 -0.25
N ASP A 166 18.63 6.07 0.96
CA ASP A 166 18.43 4.65 1.18
C ASP A 166 16.93 4.30 1.08
N VAL A 167 16.64 3.03 0.82
CA VAL A 167 15.26 2.56 0.62
C VAL A 167 15.01 1.32 1.44
N PHE A 168 13.84 1.20 2.05
CA PHE A 168 13.32 -0.04 2.59
C PHE A 168 12.10 -0.42 1.77
N VAL A 169 12.13 -1.53 1.04
CA VAL A 169 11.06 -1.90 0.10
C VAL A 169 10.33 -3.13 0.61
N ARG A 170 9.07 -2.95 1.03
CA ARG A 170 8.18 -4.08 1.33
C ARG A 170 7.40 -4.44 0.07
N ILE A 171 7.81 -5.50 -0.62
CA ILE A 171 7.09 -6.00 -1.79
C ILE A 171 5.91 -6.88 -1.38
N SER A 172 4.82 -6.90 -2.14
CA SER A 172 3.76 -7.93 -1.96
C SER A 172 4.24 -9.32 -2.40
N GLY A 173 3.60 -10.39 -1.92
CA GLY A 173 3.87 -11.76 -2.41
C GLY A 173 3.67 -11.90 -3.94
N ILE A 174 2.71 -11.18 -4.50
CA ILE A 174 2.48 -11.19 -5.97
C ILE A 174 3.70 -10.64 -6.72
N VAL A 175 4.38 -9.60 -6.21
CA VAL A 175 5.62 -9.08 -6.83
C VAL A 175 6.71 -10.13 -6.81
N ARG A 176 6.91 -10.82 -5.67
CA ARG A 176 7.86 -11.93 -5.56
C ARG A 176 7.61 -12.99 -6.63
N ASP A 177 6.35 -13.35 -6.84
CA ASP A 177 5.97 -14.47 -7.72
C ASP A 177 5.98 -14.11 -9.21
N THR A 178 5.65 -12.87 -9.55
CA THR A 178 5.32 -12.48 -10.94
C THR A 178 6.22 -11.41 -11.53
N LEU A 179 6.95 -10.68 -10.69
CA LEU A 179 7.85 -9.59 -11.08
C LEU A 179 9.23 -9.77 -10.42
N PRO A 180 9.89 -10.93 -10.56
CA PRO A 180 11.15 -11.20 -9.89
C PRO A 180 12.27 -10.21 -10.26
N ASN A 181 12.21 -9.63 -11.46
CA ASN A 181 13.12 -8.59 -11.92
C ASN A 181 13.13 -7.34 -11.02
N TYR A 182 12.04 -7.04 -10.31
CA TYR A 182 12.01 -5.93 -9.35
C TYR A 182 13.00 -6.15 -8.22
N VAL A 183 13.04 -7.38 -7.67
CA VAL A 183 14.00 -7.75 -6.62
C VAL A 183 15.42 -7.67 -7.17
N SER A 184 15.65 -8.25 -8.36
CA SER A 184 16.97 -8.29 -8.98
C SER A 184 17.54 -6.90 -9.25
N LEU A 185 16.74 -5.99 -9.81
CA LEU A 185 17.16 -4.62 -10.13
C LEU A 185 17.43 -3.79 -8.88
N ILE A 186 16.61 -3.93 -7.83
CA ILE A 186 16.82 -3.20 -6.57
C ILE A 186 18.06 -3.74 -5.86
N ASP A 187 18.26 -5.05 -5.80
CA ASP A 187 19.44 -5.66 -5.17
C ASP A 187 20.73 -5.31 -5.92
N GLU A 188 20.72 -5.34 -7.27
CA GLU A 188 21.85 -4.88 -8.09
C GLU A 188 22.16 -3.39 -7.85
N ALA A 189 21.12 -2.55 -7.76
CA ALA A 189 21.29 -1.13 -7.46
C ALA A 189 21.96 -0.93 -6.10
N VAL A 190 21.46 -1.60 -5.06
CA VAL A 190 22.00 -1.51 -3.70
C VAL A 190 23.45 -2.02 -3.68
N GLU A 191 23.73 -3.18 -4.28
CA GLU A 191 25.08 -3.73 -4.39
C GLU A 191 26.07 -2.74 -5.02
N LYS A 192 25.67 -2.04 -6.09
CA LYS A 192 26.53 -1.01 -6.70
C LYS A 192 26.76 0.17 -5.75
N VAL A 193 25.70 0.75 -5.19
CA VAL A 193 25.81 2.01 -4.44
C VAL A 193 26.47 1.88 -3.08
N VAL A 194 26.34 0.73 -2.39
CA VAL A 194 27.01 0.53 -1.09
C VAL A 194 28.53 0.39 -1.22
N ASN A 195 29.00 -0.06 -2.40
CA ASN A 195 30.42 -0.28 -2.69
C ASN A 195 31.14 0.97 -3.25
N LEU A 196 30.42 2.05 -3.57
CA LEU A 196 31.02 3.29 -4.06
C LEU A 196 31.90 3.96 -2.99
N ASP A 197 33.04 4.49 -3.39
CA ASP A 197 33.89 5.32 -2.54
C ASP A 197 33.36 6.77 -2.49
N GLU A 198 32.23 6.93 -1.79
CA GLU A 198 31.56 8.21 -1.59
C GLU A 198 31.45 8.56 -0.10
N PRO A 199 31.48 9.85 0.28
CA PRO A 199 31.26 10.27 1.66
C PRO A 199 29.91 9.78 2.20
N LEU A 200 29.88 9.31 3.44
CA LEU A 200 28.67 8.72 4.06
C LEU A 200 27.48 9.70 4.14
N GLU A 201 27.76 11.00 4.25
CA GLU A 201 26.72 12.05 4.26
C GLU A 201 26.11 12.32 2.88
N LEU A 202 26.72 11.82 1.81
CA LEU A 202 26.22 11.85 0.44
C LEU A 202 25.75 10.48 -0.06
N ASN A 203 25.97 9.40 0.71
CA ASN A 203 25.57 8.05 0.37
C ASN A 203 24.98 7.32 1.58
N TYR A 204 23.69 7.56 1.85
CA TYR A 204 22.97 6.92 2.95
C TYR A 204 22.86 5.39 2.84
N PRO A 205 22.69 4.78 1.64
CA PRO A 205 22.78 3.32 1.49
C PRO A 205 24.08 2.74 2.06
N ARG A 206 25.23 3.34 1.72
CA ARG A 206 26.55 2.93 2.22
C ARG A 206 26.67 3.15 3.73
N LYS A 207 26.27 4.34 4.21
CA LYS A 207 26.25 4.69 5.65
C LYS A 207 25.53 3.63 6.47
N HIS A 208 24.32 3.27 6.04
CA HIS A 208 23.50 2.30 6.75
C HIS A 208 23.99 0.87 6.59
N TYR A 209 24.47 0.48 5.40
CA TYR A 209 25.06 -0.84 5.19
C TYR A 209 26.20 -1.12 6.18
N LEU A 210 27.15 -0.19 6.33
CA LEU A 210 28.27 -0.34 7.24
C LEU A 210 27.81 -0.41 8.70
N GLU A 211 26.86 0.43 9.10
CA GLU A 211 26.30 0.39 10.45
C GLU A 211 25.58 -0.93 10.74
N PHE A 212 24.75 -1.41 9.81
CA PHE A 212 24.00 -2.65 10.01
C PHE A 212 24.93 -3.85 10.05
N LEU A 213 25.95 -3.88 9.19
CA LEU A 213 26.97 -4.93 9.18
C LEU A 213 27.69 -5.01 10.53
N GLU A 214 28.16 -3.87 11.04
CA GLU A 214 28.83 -3.81 12.35
C GLU A 214 27.92 -4.30 13.49
N ARG A 215 26.64 -3.90 13.46
CA ARG A 215 25.67 -4.36 14.48
C ARG A 215 25.38 -5.84 14.39
N LEU A 216 25.16 -6.38 13.20
CA LEU A 216 24.88 -7.80 13.01
C LEU A 216 26.09 -8.66 13.43
N ARG A 217 27.33 -8.20 13.17
CA ARG A 217 28.54 -8.83 13.69
C ARG A 217 28.59 -8.86 15.22
N ARG A 218 28.24 -7.76 15.89
CA ARG A 218 28.17 -7.71 17.37
C ARG A 218 27.11 -8.65 17.94
N GLU A 219 26.04 -8.91 17.19
CA GLU A 219 25.01 -9.90 17.54
C GLU A 219 25.44 -11.35 17.23
N GLY A 220 26.69 -11.57 16.82
CA GLY A 220 27.23 -12.91 16.55
C GLY A 220 26.75 -13.51 15.22
N VAL A 221 26.18 -12.71 14.31
CA VAL A 221 25.81 -13.18 12.98
C VAL A 221 27.08 -13.44 12.16
N GLY A 222 27.16 -14.61 11.53
CA GLY A 222 28.29 -14.98 10.69
C GLY A 222 28.55 -13.96 9.58
N GLU A 223 29.83 -13.77 9.21
CA GLU A 223 30.26 -12.68 8.31
C GLU A 223 29.48 -12.63 6.99
N GLU A 224 29.26 -13.79 6.36
CA GLU A 224 28.54 -13.89 5.09
C GLU A 224 27.06 -13.52 5.22
N ASP A 225 26.39 -14.03 6.26
CA ASP A 225 24.99 -13.73 6.55
C ASP A 225 24.81 -12.27 6.99
N ALA A 226 25.75 -11.74 7.76
CA ALA A 226 25.75 -10.34 8.20
C ALA A 226 25.87 -9.40 7.00
N ARG A 227 26.74 -9.68 6.03
CA ARG A 227 26.85 -8.91 4.78
C ARG A 227 25.57 -8.96 3.97
N GLU A 228 24.96 -10.14 3.86
CA GLU A 228 23.72 -10.32 3.11
C GLU A 228 22.55 -9.55 3.72
N LEU A 229 22.32 -9.73 5.03
CA LEU A 229 21.24 -9.07 5.76
C LEU A 229 21.44 -7.56 5.87
N ALA A 230 22.69 -7.09 6.01
CA ALA A 230 23.01 -5.67 6.03
C ALA A 230 22.77 -5.01 4.66
N ARG A 231 22.91 -5.75 3.55
CA ARG A 231 22.68 -5.25 2.19
C ARG A 231 21.21 -5.33 1.79
N ALA A 232 20.48 -6.36 2.21
CA ALA A 232 19.08 -6.55 1.83
C ALA A 232 18.26 -5.26 2.02
N ARG A 233 17.51 -4.83 1.01
CA ARG A 233 16.52 -3.73 1.13
C ARG A 233 15.12 -4.14 0.70
N VAL A 234 14.97 -5.31 0.10
CA VAL A 234 13.68 -5.85 -0.30
C VAL A 234 13.25 -6.91 0.72
N TRP A 235 12.04 -6.75 1.23
CA TRP A 235 11.46 -7.61 2.25
C TRP A 235 10.06 -8.07 1.81
N ALA A 236 9.67 -9.28 2.18
CA ALA A 236 8.32 -9.78 1.91
C ALA A 236 7.84 -10.80 2.95
N ALA A 237 6.66 -11.39 2.68
CA ALA A 237 6.20 -12.60 3.35
C ALA A 237 7.11 -13.80 3.02
N PRO A 238 7.10 -14.88 3.81
CA PRO A 238 7.83 -16.10 3.45
C PRO A 238 7.38 -16.62 2.08
N PRO A 239 8.24 -17.36 1.35
CA PRO A 239 7.85 -18.03 0.11
C PRO A 239 6.56 -18.84 0.30
N GLY A 240 5.63 -18.74 -0.67
CA GLY A 240 4.31 -19.39 -0.60
C GLY A 240 3.25 -18.63 0.24
N ALA A 241 3.64 -17.64 1.04
CA ALA A 241 2.73 -16.84 1.86
C ALA A 241 2.48 -15.43 1.31
N TYR A 242 1.41 -14.78 1.78
CA TYR A 242 0.95 -13.45 1.35
C TYR A 242 0.47 -12.60 2.52
N GLY A 243 0.47 -11.27 2.33
CA GLY A 243 -0.02 -10.32 3.31
C GLY A 243 1.01 -9.94 4.38
N THR A 244 0.52 -9.31 5.46
CA THR A 244 1.32 -8.89 6.62
C THR A 244 0.71 -9.33 7.95
N GLY A 245 -0.36 -10.13 7.95
CA GLY A 245 -1.10 -10.54 9.15
C GLY A 245 -1.94 -9.44 9.81
N VAL A 246 -1.57 -8.17 9.67
CA VAL A 246 -2.20 -7.01 10.34
C VAL A 246 -3.70 -6.89 10.02
N ASN A 247 -4.12 -7.17 8.78
CA ASN A 247 -5.53 -7.19 8.43
C ASN A 247 -6.32 -8.25 9.22
N TYR A 248 -5.76 -9.45 9.42
CA TYR A 248 -6.43 -10.51 10.17
C TYR A 248 -6.49 -10.15 11.65
N ALA A 249 -5.41 -9.62 12.22
CA ALA A 249 -5.41 -9.13 13.60
C ALA A 249 -6.49 -8.07 13.83
N ILE A 250 -6.62 -7.10 12.92
CA ILE A 250 -7.63 -6.04 13.02
C ILE A 250 -9.05 -6.61 12.86
N PHE A 251 -9.30 -7.43 11.85
CA PHE A 251 -10.64 -7.98 11.58
C PHE A 251 -11.13 -8.94 12.67
N ALA A 252 -10.21 -9.72 13.26
CA ALA A 252 -10.50 -10.58 14.39
C ALA A 252 -10.48 -9.84 15.74
N SER A 253 -10.19 -8.53 15.77
CA SER A 253 -9.97 -7.77 17.02
C SER A 253 -8.87 -8.34 17.92
N ALA A 254 -7.98 -9.16 17.34
CA ALA A 254 -6.92 -9.93 17.98
C ALA A 254 -5.65 -9.09 18.21
N TRP A 255 -5.81 -7.94 18.86
CA TRP A 255 -4.74 -7.00 19.18
C TRP A 255 -5.12 -6.13 20.37
N ARG A 256 -4.17 -5.67 21.17
CA ARG A 256 -4.42 -4.72 22.27
C ARG A 256 -3.97 -3.30 21.92
N ASP A 257 -2.76 -3.18 21.39
CA ASP A 257 -2.16 -1.88 21.05
C ASP A 257 -1.32 -1.93 19.74
N GLU A 258 -0.71 -0.81 19.37
CA GLU A 258 0.13 -0.69 18.16
C GLU A 258 1.32 -1.67 18.17
N ARG A 259 1.78 -2.17 19.32
CA ARG A 259 2.91 -3.11 19.40
C ARG A 259 2.52 -4.49 18.96
N ASP A 260 1.31 -4.95 19.29
CA ASP A 260 0.79 -6.22 18.77
C ASP A 260 0.71 -6.18 17.24
N LEU A 261 0.24 -5.07 16.66
CA LEU A 261 0.20 -4.89 15.20
C LEU A 261 1.61 -4.83 14.59
N ALA A 262 2.57 -4.16 15.24
CA ALA A 262 3.96 -4.12 14.81
C ALA A 262 4.62 -5.51 14.84
N LYS A 263 4.37 -6.30 15.89
CA LYS A 263 4.86 -7.68 16.06
C LYS A 263 4.34 -8.57 14.94
N VAL A 264 3.03 -8.54 14.68
CA VAL A 264 2.42 -9.30 13.57
C VAL A 264 3.03 -8.88 12.23
N TRP A 265 3.22 -7.58 12.01
CA TRP A 265 3.82 -7.10 10.78
C TRP A 265 5.25 -7.64 10.58
N VAL A 266 6.08 -7.60 11.63
CA VAL A 266 7.46 -8.13 11.59
C VAL A 266 7.45 -9.64 11.32
N GLN A 267 6.63 -10.40 12.05
CA GLN A 267 6.49 -11.85 11.90
C GLN A 267 6.22 -12.24 10.43
N TRP A 268 5.36 -11.50 9.75
CA TRP A 268 4.97 -11.78 8.37
C TRP A 268 5.79 -11.03 7.31
N SER A 269 6.83 -10.30 7.71
CA SER A 269 7.61 -9.46 6.78
C SER A 269 9.12 -9.61 6.90
N SER A 270 9.63 -10.34 7.90
CA SER A 270 11.06 -10.52 8.15
C SER A 270 11.73 -11.55 7.24
N HIS A 271 11.38 -11.57 5.95
CA HIS A 271 12.03 -12.40 4.94
C HIS A 271 12.75 -11.52 3.92
N PRO A 272 14.09 -11.54 3.88
CA PRO A 272 14.87 -10.73 2.95
C PRO A 272 14.85 -11.36 1.55
N TYR A 273 14.66 -10.53 0.54
CA TYR A 273 14.73 -10.91 -0.87
C TYR A 273 15.90 -10.18 -1.51
N THR A 274 16.88 -10.96 -1.93
CA THR A 274 18.03 -10.54 -2.73
C THR A 274 18.18 -11.56 -3.86
N ARG A 275 19.09 -11.32 -4.81
CA ARG A 275 19.38 -12.30 -5.87
C ARG A 275 19.89 -13.64 -5.31
N ARG A 276 20.36 -13.65 -4.05
CA ARG A 276 20.92 -14.84 -3.37
C ARG A 276 19.95 -15.49 -2.38
N THR A 277 19.32 -14.71 -1.50
CA THR A 277 18.56 -15.24 -0.36
C THR A 277 17.14 -15.62 -0.73
N TRP A 278 16.50 -14.87 -1.64
CA TRP A 278 15.14 -15.11 -2.15
C TRP A 278 14.09 -15.56 -1.10
N GLY A 279 14.04 -14.89 0.05
CA GLY A 279 13.07 -15.18 1.11
C GLY A 279 13.46 -16.30 2.08
N LYS A 280 14.64 -16.92 1.93
CA LYS A 280 15.17 -17.90 2.87
C LYS A 280 15.24 -17.29 4.27
N SER A 281 14.62 -17.98 5.24
CA SER A 281 14.58 -17.54 6.62
C SER A 281 15.98 -17.55 7.25
N HIS A 282 16.22 -16.63 8.17
CA HIS A 282 17.44 -16.55 8.96
C HIS A 282 17.09 -16.08 10.38
N PRO A 283 17.67 -16.65 11.46
CA PRO A 283 17.34 -16.26 12.85
C PRO A 283 17.49 -14.76 13.13
N ALA A 284 18.50 -14.11 12.53
CA ALA A 284 18.73 -12.67 12.66
C ALA A 284 17.90 -11.79 11.70
N ALA A 285 17.04 -12.35 10.84
CA ALA A 285 16.31 -11.58 9.84
C ALA A 285 15.36 -10.54 10.45
N ALA A 286 14.66 -10.90 11.53
CA ALA A 286 13.78 -9.96 12.24
C ALA A 286 14.58 -8.78 12.84
N LYS A 287 15.74 -9.06 13.45
CA LYS A 287 16.66 -8.01 13.95
C LYS A 287 17.18 -7.12 12.81
N ALA A 288 17.58 -7.70 11.69
CA ALA A 288 18.03 -6.94 10.52
C ALA A 288 16.91 -6.05 9.95
N LEU A 289 15.68 -6.55 9.87
CA LEU A 289 14.53 -5.76 9.43
C LEU A 289 14.29 -4.56 10.34
N VAL A 290 14.25 -4.76 11.67
CA VAL A 290 13.99 -3.64 12.60
C VAL A 290 15.12 -2.61 12.61
N LEU A 291 16.38 -3.00 12.33
CA LEU A 291 17.48 -2.05 12.11
C LEU A 291 17.18 -1.13 10.93
N GLN A 292 16.75 -1.69 9.80
CA GLN A 292 16.44 -0.90 8.60
C GLN A 292 15.25 0.01 8.83
N VAL A 293 14.18 -0.53 9.44
CA VAL A 293 12.99 0.23 9.84
C VAL A 293 13.35 1.41 10.74
N SER A 294 14.34 1.27 11.62
CA SER A 294 14.77 2.36 12.52
C SER A 294 15.30 3.60 11.80
N ARG A 295 15.65 3.47 10.50
CA ARG A 295 16.13 4.55 9.64
C ARG A 295 15.06 5.20 8.78
N ILE A 296 13.87 4.60 8.65
CA ILE A 296 12.79 5.11 7.81
C ILE A 296 12.29 6.47 8.33
N ASP A 297 12.46 7.51 7.52
CA ASP A 297 11.94 8.86 7.78
C ASP A 297 10.58 9.11 7.11
N VAL A 298 10.32 8.44 5.99
CA VAL A 298 9.08 8.56 5.19
C VAL A 298 8.59 7.17 4.82
N VAL A 299 7.30 6.92 4.97
CA VAL A 299 6.60 5.77 4.40
C VAL A 299 5.78 6.25 3.22
N ALA A 300 5.95 5.65 2.05
CA ALA A 300 5.33 6.07 0.81
C ALA A 300 4.79 4.90 -0.01
N ARG A 301 3.82 5.23 -0.87
CA ARG A 301 3.17 4.30 -1.79
C ARG A 301 2.57 5.04 -2.98
N ASN A 302 2.54 4.39 -4.15
CA ASN A 302 1.80 4.90 -5.31
C ASN A 302 0.27 4.73 -5.21
N HIS A 303 -0.46 5.73 -5.70
CA HIS A 303 -1.90 5.70 -5.99
C HIS A 303 -2.13 6.07 -7.46
N ILE A 304 -2.44 5.06 -8.27
CA ILE A 304 -2.37 5.12 -9.75
C ILE A 304 -3.74 5.37 -10.38
N SER A 305 -4.85 5.08 -9.68
CA SER A 305 -6.20 5.20 -10.23
C SER A 305 -7.26 5.31 -9.13
N ASP A 306 -8.35 6.04 -9.35
CA ASP A 306 -9.52 6.05 -8.45
C ASP A 306 -10.49 4.87 -8.70
N GLU A 307 -10.19 4.00 -9.66
CA GLU A 307 -10.85 2.69 -9.83
C GLU A 307 -10.73 1.85 -8.55
N HIS A 308 -9.65 2.04 -7.79
CA HIS A 308 -9.38 1.35 -6.54
C HIS A 308 -8.67 2.30 -5.56
N ASP A 309 -9.38 2.74 -4.54
CA ASP A 309 -8.90 3.68 -3.53
C ASP A 309 -8.36 2.98 -2.26
N PRO A 310 -7.66 3.71 -1.37
CA PRO A 310 -7.10 3.13 -0.13
C PRO A 310 -8.11 2.47 0.82
N LEU A 311 -9.42 2.69 0.66
CA LEU A 311 -10.47 2.05 1.45
C LEU A 311 -11.10 0.85 0.74
N ASN A 312 -10.72 0.51 -0.50
CA ASN A 312 -11.29 -0.64 -1.21
C ASN A 312 -10.68 -1.99 -0.81
N CYS A 313 -9.51 -2.03 -0.18
CA CYS A 313 -8.85 -3.28 0.20
C CYS A 313 -8.06 -3.14 1.50
N CYS A 314 -8.18 -4.13 2.38
CA CYS A 314 -7.48 -4.17 3.67
C CYS A 314 -5.96 -4.18 3.53
N SER A 315 -5.44 -4.69 2.42
CA SER A 315 -4.02 -4.76 2.16
C SER A 315 -3.36 -3.36 2.24
N TYR A 316 -4.10 -2.27 1.94
CA TYR A 316 -3.58 -0.91 2.00
C TYR A 316 -3.10 -0.52 3.41
N PHE A 317 -4.01 -0.55 4.39
CA PHE A 317 -3.64 -0.27 5.78
C PHE A 317 -2.72 -1.37 6.34
N SER A 318 -2.92 -2.64 5.95
CA SER A 318 -2.12 -3.75 6.47
C SER A 318 -0.64 -3.62 6.12
N HIS A 319 -0.32 -3.15 4.90
CA HIS A 319 1.06 -2.96 4.46
C HIS A 319 1.60 -1.58 4.88
N GLN A 320 0.95 -0.50 4.43
CA GLN A 320 1.45 0.87 4.64
C GLN A 320 1.18 1.38 6.05
N GLY A 321 -0.05 1.22 6.54
CA GLY A 321 -0.39 1.52 7.93
C GLY A 321 0.42 0.66 8.89
N GLY A 322 0.52 -0.65 8.64
CA GLY A 322 1.33 -1.55 9.46
C GLY A 322 2.81 -1.17 9.51
N LEU A 323 3.41 -0.77 8.37
CA LEU A 323 4.77 -0.25 8.34
C LEU A 323 4.89 1.07 9.11
N HIS A 324 3.91 1.97 8.99
CA HIS A 324 3.85 3.21 9.78
C HIS A 324 3.84 2.92 11.29
N ALA A 325 2.96 2.03 11.75
CA ALA A 325 2.88 1.60 13.15
C ALA A 325 4.21 1.00 13.62
N LEU A 326 4.80 0.11 12.82
CA LEU A 326 6.09 -0.49 13.13
C LEU A 326 7.21 0.56 13.26
N VAL A 327 7.30 1.52 12.33
CA VAL A 327 8.29 2.60 12.40
C VAL A 327 8.09 3.44 13.67
N LYS A 328 6.84 3.77 14.01
CA LYS A 328 6.52 4.51 15.24
C LYS A 328 6.95 3.74 16.48
N VAL A 329 6.66 2.44 16.57
CA VAL A 329 7.07 1.56 17.68
C VAL A 329 8.60 1.47 17.78
N VAL A 330 9.29 1.28 16.65
CA VAL A 330 10.74 1.09 16.59
C VAL A 330 11.52 2.38 16.80
N ARG A 331 11.00 3.55 16.40
CA ARG A 331 11.70 4.85 16.52
C ARG A 331 11.22 5.70 17.70
N GLY A 332 10.04 5.42 18.23
CA GLY A 332 9.36 6.26 19.21
C GLY A 332 8.85 7.59 18.65
N ARG A 333 8.81 7.74 17.32
CA ARG A 333 8.26 8.92 16.61
C ARG A 333 7.68 8.49 15.27
N GLU A 334 6.65 9.20 14.82
CA GLU A 334 5.94 8.89 13.58
C GLU A 334 6.79 9.26 12.34
N PRO A 335 6.82 8.42 11.29
CA PRO A 335 7.36 8.81 10.00
C PRO A 335 6.37 9.70 9.25
N LEU A 336 6.86 10.45 8.27
CA LEU A 336 5.96 11.07 7.28
C LEU A 336 5.24 9.97 6.50
N ASN A 337 3.91 9.98 6.44
CA ASN A 337 3.13 8.95 5.76
C ASN A 337 2.47 9.51 4.49
N MET A 338 3.04 9.19 3.34
CA MET A 338 2.79 9.86 2.07
C MET A 338 2.11 8.93 1.05
N VAL A 339 1.27 9.54 0.22
CA VAL A 339 0.69 8.97 -1.00
C VAL A 339 1.28 9.70 -2.18
N VAL A 340 1.88 8.94 -3.09
CA VAL A 340 2.35 9.45 -4.38
C VAL A 340 1.25 9.21 -5.40
N ASP A 341 0.52 10.28 -5.70
CA ASP A 341 -0.65 10.29 -6.55
C ASP A 341 -0.23 10.46 -8.01
N THR A 342 -0.31 9.37 -8.77
CA THR A 342 -0.01 9.31 -10.22
C THR A 342 -1.26 8.99 -11.04
N ARG A 343 -2.45 9.25 -10.50
CA ARG A 343 -3.72 9.14 -11.24
C ARG A 343 -3.70 9.94 -12.52
N GLU A 344 -3.12 11.13 -12.45
CA GLU A 344 -2.84 11.99 -13.60
C GLU A 344 -1.32 11.97 -13.85
N PRO A 345 -0.80 11.07 -14.72
CA PRO A 345 0.64 10.83 -14.84
C PRO A 345 1.45 12.07 -15.27
N LEU A 346 0.82 13.03 -15.96
CA LEU A 346 1.46 14.28 -16.35
C LEU A 346 1.46 15.36 -15.26
N ARG A 347 0.74 15.13 -14.15
CA ARG A 347 0.61 16.07 -13.04
C ARG A 347 0.62 15.33 -11.69
N PRO A 348 1.69 14.56 -11.40
CA PRO A 348 1.74 13.77 -10.17
C PRO A 348 1.78 14.68 -8.94
N LYS A 349 1.16 14.23 -7.84
CA LYS A 349 1.05 14.97 -6.58
C LYS A 349 1.56 14.13 -5.41
N ILE A 350 2.08 14.79 -4.39
CA ILE A 350 2.40 14.17 -3.10
C ILE A 350 1.34 14.63 -2.11
N ARG A 351 0.74 13.69 -1.39
CA ARG A 351 -0.31 13.93 -0.38
C ARG A 351 0.04 13.17 0.88
N GLU A 352 -0.44 13.61 2.03
CA GLU A 352 -0.43 12.74 3.20
C GLU A 352 -1.53 11.68 3.09
N VAL A 353 -1.28 10.51 3.71
CA VAL A 353 -2.30 9.47 3.85
C VAL A 353 -3.55 10.03 4.52
N LYS A 354 -3.40 10.87 5.55
CA LYS A 354 -4.52 11.53 6.21
C LYS A 354 -5.43 12.27 5.23
N ASP A 355 -4.85 13.11 4.37
CA ASP A 355 -5.62 13.91 3.41
C ASP A 355 -6.32 13.02 2.38
N GLU A 356 -5.65 11.95 1.94
CA GLU A 356 -6.22 11.01 0.98
C GLU A 356 -7.36 10.19 1.58
N LEU A 357 -7.23 9.73 2.84
CA LEU A 357 -8.31 9.05 3.55
C LEU A 357 -9.53 9.98 3.69
N LEU A 358 -9.33 11.24 4.08
CA LEU A 358 -10.41 12.22 4.17
C LEU A 358 -11.06 12.45 2.80
N ARG A 359 -10.27 12.65 1.73
CA ARG A 359 -10.79 12.84 0.38
C ARG A 359 -11.69 11.69 -0.06
N VAL A 360 -11.28 10.45 0.20
CA VAL A 360 -12.06 9.26 -0.17
C VAL A 360 -13.30 9.12 0.70
N THR A 361 -13.19 9.36 2.01
CA THR A 361 -14.33 9.29 2.93
C THR A 361 -15.40 10.32 2.55
N TYR A 362 -15.05 11.58 2.36
CA TYR A 362 -16.01 12.61 1.93
C TYR A 362 -16.50 12.41 0.49
N GLY A 363 -15.65 11.92 -0.40
CA GLY A 363 -16.01 11.68 -1.80
C GLY A 363 -16.91 10.46 -2.01
N LYS A 364 -16.90 9.50 -1.08
CA LYS A 364 -17.65 8.24 -1.16
C LYS A 364 -18.50 8.01 0.08
N LEU A 365 -17.91 7.59 1.20
CA LEU A 365 -18.63 7.17 2.42
C LEU A 365 -19.59 8.22 2.99
N LEU A 366 -19.33 9.51 2.80
CA LEU A 366 -20.22 10.59 3.26
C LEU A 366 -20.86 11.36 2.10
N ASN A 367 -20.77 10.83 0.89
CA ASN A 367 -21.35 11.44 -0.31
C ASN A 367 -22.73 10.81 -0.61
N PRO A 368 -23.83 11.56 -0.50
CA PRO A 368 -25.17 11.03 -0.77
C PRO A 368 -25.31 10.38 -2.15
N ARG A 369 -24.65 10.93 -3.18
CA ARG A 369 -24.71 10.36 -4.54
C ARG A 369 -24.06 8.98 -4.63
N TRP A 370 -22.98 8.77 -3.89
CA TRP A 370 -22.31 7.47 -3.85
C TRP A 370 -23.13 6.48 -3.02
N ILE A 371 -23.68 6.91 -1.89
CA ILE A 371 -24.56 6.08 -1.03
C ILE A 371 -25.78 5.61 -1.81
N GLU A 372 -26.53 6.52 -2.45
CA GLU A 372 -27.67 6.17 -3.32
C GLU A 372 -27.23 5.31 -4.52
N GLY A 373 -25.98 5.49 -4.97
CA GLY A 373 -25.30 4.58 -5.89
C GLY A 373 -25.28 3.14 -5.41
N MET A 374 -24.79 2.93 -4.19
CA MET A 374 -24.69 1.62 -3.56
C MET A 374 -26.07 1.03 -3.25
N LYS A 375 -27.05 1.84 -2.86
CA LYS A 375 -28.41 1.36 -2.53
C LYS A 375 -29.07 0.57 -3.65
N ARG A 376 -28.79 0.93 -4.92
CA ARG A 376 -29.28 0.20 -6.11
C ARG A 376 -28.76 -1.24 -6.23
N HIS A 377 -27.74 -1.62 -5.46
CA HIS A 377 -27.11 -2.93 -5.50
C HIS A 377 -27.40 -3.79 -4.24
N GLY A 378 -28.40 -3.40 -3.44
CA GLY A 378 -28.91 -4.20 -2.31
C GLY A 378 -27.80 -4.71 -1.37
N TYR A 379 -27.77 -6.03 -1.15
CA TYR A 379 -26.80 -6.70 -0.28
C TYR A 379 -25.34 -6.34 -0.60
N ARG A 380 -24.97 -6.33 -1.88
CA ARG A 380 -23.59 -6.03 -2.31
C ARG A 380 -23.24 -4.56 -2.09
N GLY A 381 -24.21 -3.65 -2.25
CA GLY A 381 -24.04 -2.24 -1.95
C GLY A 381 -23.76 -1.99 -0.46
N ALA A 382 -24.56 -2.60 0.41
CA ALA A 382 -24.37 -2.53 1.86
C ALA A 382 -23.02 -3.12 2.30
N TYR A 383 -22.60 -4.23 1.67
CA TYR A 383 -21.29 -4.82 1.91
C TYR A 383 -20.14 -3.87 1.54
N GLU A 384 -20.20 -3.17 0.41
CA GLU A 384 -19.13 -2.24 0.00
C GLU A 384 -19.02 -1.01 0.93
N ILE A 385 -20.13 -0.55 1.50
CA ILE A 385 -20.15 0.48 2.54
C ILE A 385 -19.42 -0.03 3.79
N MET A 386 -19.86 -1.17 4.32
CA MET A 386 -19.28 -1.79 5.51
C MET A 386 -17.78 -2.04 5.33
N LYS A 387 -17.38 -2.63 4.19
CA LYS A 387 -15.98 -2.90 3.88
C LYS A 387 -15.13 -1.63 3.88
N LYS A 388 -15.64 -0.51 3.35
CA LYS A 388 -14.92 0.77 3.34
C LYS A 388 -14.78 1.36 4.75
N ILE A 389 -15.82 1.25 5.59
CA ILE A 389 -15.76 1.68 7.00
C ILE A 389 -14.77 0.82 7.78
N GLN A 390 -14.81 -0.50 7.60
CA GLN A 390 -13.88 -1.45 8.23
C GLN A 390 -12.41 -1.17 7.82
N ASN A 391 -12.17 -0.86 6.54
CA ASN A 391 -10.83 -0.48 6.07
C ASN A 391 -10.39 0.89 6.58
N LEU A 392 -11.30 1.86 6.72
CA LEU A 392 -11.00 3.16 7.35
C LEU A 392 -10.63 2.96 8.82
N TYR A 393 -11.30 2.04 9.52
CA TYR A 393 -10.98 1.65 10.87
C TYR A 393 -9.57 1.04 10.94
N GLY A 394 -9.23 0.13 10.03
CA GLY A 394 -7.89 -0.45 9.97
C GLY A 394 -6.78 0.57 9.70
N TRP A 395 -7.04 1.57 8.85
CA TRP A 395 -6.14 2.71 8.69
C TRP A 395 -6.00 3.52 9.98
N HIS A 396 -7.10 3.77 10.67
CA HIS A 396 -7.08 4.52 11.90
C HIS A 396 -6.35 3.79 13.03
N ALA A 397 -6.56 2.47 13.17
CA ALA A 397 -5.86 1.62 14.13
C ALA A 397 -4.34 1.56 13.90
N THR A 398 -3.88 1.75 12.67
CA THR A 398 -2.45 1.67 12.31
C THR A 398 -1.75 3.02 12.17
N THR A 399 -2.51 4.11 12.09
CA THR A 399 -1.94 5.44 11.81
C THR A 399 -2.49 6.58 12.66
N HIS A 400 -3.60 6.37 13.37
CA HIS A 400 -4.34 7.42 14.07
C HIS A 400 -4.72 8.63 13.19
N ALA A 401 -4.81 8.44 11.86
CA ALA A 401 -4.95 9.54 10.91
C ALA A 401 -6.38 10.12 10.75
N VAL A 402 -7.40 9.43 11.26
CA VAL A 402 -8.82 9.80 11.06
C VAL A 402 -9.31 10.65 12.24
N PRO A 403 -9.78 11.90 12.03
CA PRO A 403 -10.31 12.74 13.10
C PRO A 403 -11.65 12.23 13.66
N ASP A 404 -11.92 12.44 14.95
CA ASP A 404 -13.16 12.04 15.64
C ASP A 404 -14.43 12.47 14.90
N ARG A 405 -14.48 13.71 14.39
CA ARG A 405 -15.64 14.24 13.65
C ARG A 405 -16.06 13.38 12.45
N VAL A 406 -15.13 12.63 11.85
CA VAL A 406 -15.43 11.76 10.70
C VAL A 406 -16.22 10.53 11.16
N TRP A 407 -15.86 9.98 12.33
CA TRP A 407 -16.57 8.86 12.93
C TRP A 407 -17.97 9.27 13.43
N ASP A 408 -18.09 10.47 14.00
CA ASP A 408 -19.39 11.07 14.31
C ASP A 408 -20.27 11.16 13.05
N GLN A 409 -19.74 11.68 11.95
CA GLN A 409 -20.47 11.79 10.68
C GLN A 409 -20.85 10.44 10.09
N ILE A 410 -19.98 9.43 10.17
CA ILE A 410 -20.30 8.06 9.75
C ILE A 410 -21.45 7.51 10.60
N THR A 411 -21.40 7.72 11.91
CA THR A 411 -22.44 7.30 12.85
C THR A 411 -23.78 7.96 12.52
N TYR A 412 -23.80 9.27 12.31
CA TYR A 412 -25.01 9.99 11.90
C TYR A 412 -25.54 9.50 10.55
N THR A 413 -24.66 9.26 9.59
CA THR A 413 -25.06 8.88 8.23
C THR A 413 -25.64 7.48 8.15
N TYR A 414 -25.04 6.50 8.83
CA TYR A 414 -25.40 5.08 8.65
C TYR A 414 -26.24 4.53 9.80
N LEU A 415 -26.09 5.05 11.01
CA LEU A 415 -26.83 4.60 12.20
C LEU A 415 -27.89 5.63 12.64
N GLY A 416 -27.63 6.93 12.48
CA GLY A 416 -28.54 8.00 12.88
C GLY A 416 -29.66 8.28 11.87
N ASP A 417 -29.34 8.25 10.58
CA ASP A 417 -30.32 8.43 9.50
C ASP A 417 -31.21 7.20 9.37
N LYS A 418 -32.50 7.37 9.68
CA LYS A 418 -33.48 6.29 9.67
C LYS A 418 -33.58 5.62 8.29
N THR A 419 -33.47 6.38 7.20
CA THR A 419 -33.60 5.82 5.85
C THR A 419 -32.44 4.87 5.52
N ASN A 420 -31.21 5.29 5.83
CA ASN A 420 -30.03 4.47 5.63
C ASN A 420 -30.02 3.26 6.56
N ARG A 421 -30.35 3.43 7.84
CA ARG A 421 -30.37 2.33 8.81
C ARG A 421 -31.38 1.25 8.42
N GLU A 422 -32.63 1.63 8.12
CA GLU A 422 -33.67 0.68 7.68
C GLU A 422 -33.30 -0.02 6.36
N TRP A 423 -32.70 0.72 5.42
CA TRP A 423 -32.21 0.12 4.19
C TRP A 423 -31.10 -0.91 4.47
N MET A 424 -30.10 -0.59 5.29
CA MET A 424 -29.02 -1.54 5.62
C MET A 424 -29.56 -2.76 6.35
N LYS A 425 -30.48 -2.56 7.31
CA LYS A 425 -31.15 -3.64 8.04
C LYS A 425 -31.83 -4.63 7.09
N LYS A 426 -32.57 -4.13 6.09
CA LYS A 426 -33.23 -4.97 5.08
C LYS A 426 -32.27 -5.57 4.06
N ALA A 427 -31.27 -4.80 3.61
CA ALA A 427 -30.40 -5.19 2.52
C ALA A 427 -29.30 -6.17 2.96
N ASN A 428 -28.70 -5.94 4.12
CA ASN A 428 -27.64 -6.76 4.70
C ASN A 428 -27.47 -6.45 6.21
N PRO A 429 -28.17 -7.18 7.09
CA PRO A 429 -28.11 -6.96 8.54
C PRO A 429 -26.71 -7.22 9.12
N TYR A 430 -25.94 -8.17 8.56
CA TYR A 430 -24.56 -8.44 8.99
C TYR A 430 -23.60 -7.28 8.68
N ALA A 431 -23.85 -6.53 7.60
CA ALA A 431 -23.07 -5.33 7.30
C ALA A 431 -23.35 -4.19 8.30
N LEU A 432 -24.61 -4.07 8.75
CA LEU A 432 -25.01 -3.11 9.78
C LEU A 432 -24.39 -3.47 11.14
N GLU A 433 -24.41 -4.77 11.48
CA GLU A 433 -23.73 -5.30 12.67
C GLU A 433 -22.25 -4.95 12.66
N GLU A 434 -21.53 -5.30 11.59
CA GLU A 434 -20.09 -5.09 11.51
C GLU A 434 -19.73 -3.60 11.63
N ILE A 435 -20.49 -2.70 10.99
CA ILE A 435 -20.29 -1.25 11.14
C ILE A 435 -20.45 -0.83 12.60
N THR A 436 -21.54 -1.28 13.24
CA THR A 436 -21.86 -0.95 14.63
C THR A 436 -20.77 -1.47 15.58
N ARG A 437 -20.32 -2.71 15.36
CA ARG A 437 -19.26 -3.37 16.14
C ARG A 437 -17.92 -2.64 15.98
N ARG A 438 -17.52 -2.27 14.76
CA ARG A 438 -16.27 -1.51 14.51
C ARG A 438 -16.31 -0.13 15.14
N LEU A 439 -17.45 0.55 15.12
CA LEU A 439 -17.64 1.85 15.77
C LEU A 439 -17.55 1.72 17.29
N ALA A 440 -18.19 0.71 17.88
CA ALA A 440 -18.09 0.42 19.32
C ALA A 440 -16.63 0.10 19.72
N GLU A 441 -15.95 -0.76 18.97
CA GLU A 441 -14.55 -1.09 19.20
C GLU A 441 -13.64 0.15 19.14
N ALA A 442 -13.90 1.08 18.21
CA ALA A 442 -13.15 2.32 18.12
C ALA A 442 -13.29 3.18 19.40
N VAL A 443 -14.48 3.18 20.02
CA VAL A 443 -14.71 3.87 21.31
C VAL A 443 -13.97 3.15 22.45
N GLU A 444 -14.15 1.83 22.58
CA GLU A 444 -13.53 1.02 23.64
C GLU A 444 -12.00 1.13 23.62
N ARG A 445 -11.41 1.14 22.42
CA ARG A 445 -9.96 1.30 22.21
C ARG A 445 -9.47 2.74 22.28
N LYS A 446 -10.37 3.71 22.52
CA LYS A 446 -10.06 5.15 22.55
C LYS A 446 -9.45 5.66 21.25
N LEU A 447 -9.71 4.98 20.14
CA LEU A 447 -9.36 5.45 18.80
C LEU A 447 -10.28 6.62 18.43
N TRP A 448 -11.56 6.51 18.77
CA TRP A 448 -12.57 7.53 18.55
C TRP A 448 -13.14 8.02 19.89
N ARG A 449 -13.23 9.34 20.04
CA ARG A 449 -13.96 9.99 21.14
C ARG A 449 -15.29 10.54 20.61
N PRO A 450 -16.41 9.82 20.78
CA PRO A 450 -17.69 10.23 20.22
C PRO A 450 -18.24 11.46 20.94
N SER A 451 -18.94 12.32 20.20
CA SER A 451 -19.84 13.29 20.83
C SER A 451 -20.97 12.58 21.58
N PRO A 452 -21.62 13.24 22.56
CA PRO A 452 -22.71 12.63 23.33
C PRO A 452 -23.84 12.07 22.44
N GLU A 453 -24.15 12.77 21.34
CA GLU A 453 -25.18 12.34 20.41
C GLU A 453 -24.75 11.13 19.58
N ALA A 454 -23.52 11.11 19.06
CA ALA A 454 -23.01 9.95 18.33
C ALA A 454 -22.95 8.70 19.24
N LEU A 455 -22.57 8.87 20.51
CA LEU A 455 -22.55 7.78 21.48
C LEU A 455 -23.95 7.24 21.78
N ARG A 456 -24.95 8.12 21.90
CA ARG A 456 -26.36 7.72 22.08
C ARG A 456 -26.86 6.90 20.89
N ILE A 457 -26.66 7.40 19.67
CA ILE A 457 -27.04 6.72 18.42
C ILE A 457 -26.36 5.35 18.31
N LEU A 458 -25.06 5.26 18.64
CA LEU A 458 -24.31 4.02 18.58
C LEU A 458 -24.88 2.97 19.54
N ARG A 459 -25.22 3.36 20.78
CA ARG A 459 -25.82 2.47 21.78
C ARG A 459 -27.19 1.96 21.36
N GLU A 460 -28.03 2.84 20.80
CA GLU A 460 -29.35 2.48 20.28
C GLU A 460 -29.24 1.50 19.10
N ALA A 461 -28.36 1.80 18.14
CA ALA A 461 -28.13 0.93 16.99
C ALA A 461 -27.58 -0.45 17.41
N ARG A 462 -26.71 -0.51 18.42
CA ARG A 462 -26.19 -1.77 18.96
C ARG A 462 -27.28 -2.63 19.56
N ALA A 463 -28.13 -2.06 20.43
CA ALA A 463 -29.27 -2.79 20.99
C ALA A 463 -30.25 -3.28 19.91
N GLU A 464 -30.49 -2.47 18.87
CA GLU A 464 -31.35 -2.85 17.75
C GLU A 464 -30.76 -4.02 16.94
N VAL A 465 -29.45 -4.01 16.69
CA VAL A 465 -28.76 -5.09 15.96
C VAL A 465 -28.72 -6.38 16.78
N GLU A 466 -28.45 -6.30 18.08
CA GLU A 466 -28.46 -7.47 18.98
C GLU A 466 -29.84 -8.13 18.95
N ALA A 467 -30.92 -7.36 19.12
CA ALA A 467 -32.29 -7.86 19.03
C ALA A 467 -32.64 -8.47 17.65
N LEU A 468 -32.06 -7.95 16.56
CA LEU A 468 -32.25 -8.48 15.22
C LEU A 468 -31.60 -9.85 15.04
N LEU A 469 -30.41 -10.05 15.62
CA LEU A 469 -29.60 -11.26 15.42
C LEU A 469 -29.88 -12.36 16.45
N GLU A 470 -30.35 -12.04 17.65
CA GLU A 470 -30.76 -13.02 18.65
C GLU A 470 -31.93 -13.91 18.19
N GLY A 471 -32.74 -13.45 17.21
CA GLY A 471 -33.76 -14.28 16.54
C GLY A 471 -33.21 -15.27 15.50
N GLU A 472 -31.93 -15.16 15.13
CA GLU A 472 -31.26 -15.96 14.07
C GLU A 472 -29.99 -16.68 14.55
N ALA A 473 -29.59 -16.55 15.82
CA ALA A 473 -28.31 -17.06 16.30
C ALA A 473 -28.24 -18.60 16.28
N PRO A 474 -27.30 -19.22 15.53
CA PRO A 474 -26.97 -20.62 15.74
C PRO A 474 -26.16 -20.75 17.04
N SER A 475 -26.48 -21.77 17.84
CA SER A 475 -25.78 -22.14 19.07
C SER A 475 -24.35 -22.65 18.80
N GLY A 476 -23.40 -21.74 18.55
CA GLY A 476 -21.99 -22.08 18.27
C GLY A 476 -20.98 -20.99 18.63
N GLU A 477 -19.68 -21.28 18.43
CA GLU A 477 -18.49 -20.45 18.73
C GLU A 477 -18.36 -19.15 17.89
N ALA A 478 -19.47 -18.57 17.44
CA ALA A 478 -19.46 -17.30 16.74
C ALA A 478 -19.31 -16.16 17.75
N GLN A 479 -18.34 -15.26 17.51
CA GLN A 479 -18.22 -14.02 18.27
C GLN A 479 -19.49 -13.17 18.07
N GLY A 480 -20.32 -13.06 19.10
CA GLY A 480 -21.48 -12.16 19.14
C GLY A 480 -21.08 -10.68 19.27
N GLY A 481 -21.95 -9.85 19.84
CA GLY A 481 -21.68 -8.41 20.03
C GLY A 481 -20.49 -8.08 20.95
N GLU A 482 -19.91 -9.07 21.63
CA GLU A 482 -18.74 -8.90 22.50
C GLU A 482 -17.40 -8.95 21.74
N ILE A 483 -16.46 -8.07 22.12
CA ILE A 483 -15.13 -7.99 21.51
C ILE A 483 -14.15 -8.81 22.33
N TRP A 484 -13.97 -10.09 21.97
CA TRP A 484 -12.93 -10.94 22.53
C TRP A 484 -11.57 -10.57 21.95
N VAL A 485 -10.59 -10.30 22.81
CA VAL A 485 -9.23 -9.98 22.39
C VAL A 485 -8.33 -11.17 22.68
N TYR A 486 -7.96 -11.89 21.63
CA TYR A 486 -6.92 -12.92 21.68
C TYR A 486 -5.64 -12.39 21.04
N THR A 487 -4.51 -12.58 21.67
CA THR A 487 -3.19 -12.18 21.19
C THR A 487 -2.25 -13.37 21.09
N SER A 488 -1.03 -13.15 20.61
CA SER A 488 -0.02 -14.20 20.56
C SER A 488 0.33 -14.77 21.94
N GLU A 489 -0.01 -14.07 23.03
CA GLU A 489 0.21 -14.57 24.40
C GLU A 489 -0.82 -15.62 24.81
N ASP A 490 -1.98 -15.64 24.15
CA ASP A 490 -3.13 -16.48 24.50
C ASP A 490 -3.14 -17.80 23.69
N VAL A 491 -2.36 -17.89 22.61
CA VAL A 491 -2.30 -19.05 21.71
C VAL A 491 -0.86 -19.54 21.58
N LYS A 492 -0.58 -20.74 22.09
CA LYS A 492 0.80 -21.28 22.22
C LYS A 492 1.56 -21.33 20.90
N GLU A 493 0.96 -21.87 19.84
CA GLU A 493 1.58 -22.00 18.51
C GLU A 493 1.85 -20.62 17.90
N TRP A 494 0.99 -19.63 18.19
CA TRP A 494 1.22 -18.26 17.77
C TRP A 494 2.36 -17.62 18.58
N ALA A 495 2.43 -17.83 19.89
CA ALA A 495 3.52 -17.35 20.73
C ALA A 495 4.89 -17.83 20.20
N GLU A 496 4.99 -19.12 19.88
CA GLU A 496 6.21 -19.73 19.36
C GLU A 496 6.61 -19.14 18.00
N SER A 497 5.65 -18.99 17.08
CA SER A 497 5.92 -18.42 15.75
C SER A 497 6.19 -16.91 15.76
N ALA A 498 5.67 -16.17 16.75
CA ALA A 498 5.89 -14.73 16.91
C ALA A 498 7.17 -14.38 17.68
N LYS A 499 7.80 -15.35 18.35
CA LYS A 499 8.98 -15.14 19.21
C LYS A 499 10.13 -14.35 18.53
N PRO A 500 10.55 -14.63 17.29
CA PRO A 500 11.61 -13.85 16.64
C PRO A 500 11.24 -12.38 16.44
N ALA A 501 9.96 -12.08 16.19
CA ALA A 501 9.46 -10.73 16.03
C ALA A 501 9.45 -9.97 17.37
N GLU A 502 8.98 -10.62 18.44
CA GLU A 502 8.98 -10.06 19.80
C GLU A 502 10.42 -9.73 20.26
N GLU A 503 11.34 -10.69 20.14
CA GLU A 503 12.75 -10.50 20.50
C GLU A 503 13.40 -9.35 19.72
N ALA A 504 13.10 -9.23 18.42
CA ALA A 504 13.60 -8.14 17.59
C ALA A 504 13.07 -6.77 18.03
N LEU A 505 11.79 -6.66 18.39
CA LEU A 505 11.20 -5.41 18.88
C LEU A 505 11.75 -5.00 20.25
N GLN A 506 11.91 -5.95 21.16
CA GLN A 506 12.55 -5.71 22.47
C GLN A 506 14.00 -5.26 22.31
N TRP A 507 14.73 -5.90 21.41
CA TRP A 507 16.10 -5.52 21.06
C TRP A 507 16.19 -4.12 20.42
N ALA A 508 15.29 -3.77 19.50
CA ALA A 508 15.24 -2.43 18.93
C ALA A 508 15.04 -1.33 20.01
N ARG A 509 14.26 -1.64 21.05
CA ARG A 509 14.01 -0.73 22.16
C ARG A 509 15.25 -0.47 23.01
N SER A 510 16.10 -1.49 23.26
CA SER A 510 17.35 -1.32 24.02
C SER A 510 18.39 -0.48 23.26
N LEU A 511 18.37 -0.53 21.93
CA LEU A 511 19.20 0.32 21.07
C LEU A 511 18.78 1.81 21.10
N LEU A 512 17.50 2.09 21.32
CA LEU A 512 17.03 3.48 21.46
C LEU A 512 17.31 4.08 22.85
N SER A 513 17.21 3.27 23.91
CA SER A 513 17.48 3.75 25.28
C SER A 513 18.95 4.10 25.47
N SER A 514 19.87 3.30 24.93
CA SER A 514 21.32 3.57 24.92
C SER A 514 21.72 4.83 24.12
N ARG A 515 20.98 5.18 23.05
CA ARG A 515 21.16 6.45 22.33
C ARG A 515 20.74 7.69 23.11
N ARG A 516 19.79 7.56 24.04
CA ARG A 516 19.35 8.67 24.89
C ARG A 516 20.32 8.93 26.05
N SER A 517 20.99 7.91 26.58
CA SER A 517 22.01 8.10 27.63
C SER A 517 23.29 8.74 27.07
N THR A 518 23.74 8.29 25.89
CA THR A 518 24.93 8.85 25.21
C THR A 518 24.76 10.31 24.79
N ARG A 519 23.56 10.75 24.40
CA ARG A 519 23.27 12.18 24.14
C ARG A 519 23.21 13.06 25.40
N ARG A 520 22.96 12.49 26.57
CA ARG A 520 22.98 13.24 27.85
C ARG A 520 24.38 13.31 28.49
N GLY A 521 25.29 12.40 28.14
CA GLY A 521 26.66 12.37 28.67
C GLY A 521 27.70 13.19 27.91
N GLY A 522 27.36 13.73 26.73
CA GLY A 522 28.29 14.50 25.88
C GLY A 522 28.15 16.02 25.95
N GLY A 523 27.36 16.54 26.90
CA GLY A 523 27.09 17.98 27.07
C GLY A 523 27.83 18.60 28.26
N GLY A 524 29.08 18.21 28.45
CA GLY A 524 29.93 18.77 29.50
C GLY A 524 31.38 18.48 29.20
N PHE A 525 31.98 19.32 28.35
CA PHE A 525 33.35 19.83 28.46
C PHE A 525 33.43 21.12 27.64
#